data_AF-A0A3B9KLN4-F1
#
_entry.id   AF-A0A3B9KLN4-F1
#
_cell.length_a   1.000
_cell.length_b   1.000
_cell.length_c   1.000
_cell.angle_alpha   90.00
_cell.angle_beta   90.00
_cell.angle_gamma   90.00
#
_symmetry.space_group_name_H-M   'P 1'
#
loop_
_entity.id
_entity.type
_entity.pdbx_description
1 polymer ?
#
loop_
_entity_poly.entity_id
_entity_poly.type
_entity_poly.pdbx_seq_one_letter_code
_entity_poly.pdbx_strand_id
1 'polypeptide(L)'
;MYIHVPFCVRRCLYCDFITYAGQQAWLPAYVEAAIKEIHWLGSSTGKTDEPAQTVYFGGGTPSLLSVAQVKAILAAVESSFGLADNAEVTLEANPGTLTLDYLRELRASGVNRLSLGVQSFFDT
;
A
#
# COMPACT_ATOMS: atom_id res chain seq x y z
N MET A 1 -4.22 1.21 10.38
CA MET A 1 -3.32 2.10 9.63
C MET A 1 -3.75 2.14 8.18
N TYR A 2 -3.98 3.33 7.61
CA TYR A 2 -4.26 3.49 6.18
C TYR A 2 -3.07 4.19 5.50
N ILE A 3 -2.63 3.65 4.36
CA ILE A 3 -1.48 4.16 3.61
C ILE A 3 -1.96 4.48 2.20
N HIS A 4 -2.03 5.77 1.90
CA HIS A 4 -2.54 6.27 0.63
C HIS A 4 -1.44 6.32 -0.43
N VAL A 5 -1.47 5.43 -1.43
CA VAL A 5 -0.53 5.39 -2.56
C VAL A 5 -1.18 6.05 -3.78
N PRO A 6 -0.87 7.31 -4.10
CA PRO A 6 -1.67 8.11 -5.04
C PRO A 6 -1.29 7.89 -6.51
N PHE A 7 -0.54 6.84 -6.88
CA PHE A 7 -0.04 6.69 -8.25
C PHE A 7 -0.89 5.75 -9.07
N CYS A 8 -1.11 6.11 -10.34
CA CYS A 8 -1.78 5.26 -11.33
C CYS A 8 -0.97 5.24 -12.63
N VAL A 9 -1.09 4.16 -13.41
CA VAL A 9 -0.56 4.15 -14.79
C VAL A 9 -1.35 5.13 -15.67
N ARG A 10 -2.67 5.08 -15.53
CA ARG A 10 -3.64 5.94 -16.22
C ARG A 10 -4.76 6.31 -15.28
N ARG A 11 -5.36 7.48 -15.46
CA ARG A 11 -6.54 7.89 -14.70
C ARG A 11 -7.80 7.28 -15.33
N CYS A 12 -8.60 6.57 -14.54
CA CYS A 12 -9.90 6.08 -14.99
C CYS A 12 -10.91 7.24 -15.01
N LEU A 13 -11.81 7.26 -16.00
CA LEU A 13 -12.79 8.35 -16.16
C LEU A 13 -13.77 8.47 -14.98
N TYR A 14 -14.05 7.36 -14.31
CA TYR A 14 -14.94 7.30 -13.14
C TYR A 14 -14.20 7.55 -11.81
N CYS A 15 -12.88 7.76 -11.81
CA CYS A 15 -12.09 7.85 -10.59
C CYS A 15 -12.13 9.26 -9.96
N ASP A 16 -12.70 9.33 -8.76
CA ASP A 16 -12.81 10.52 -7.91
C ASP A 16 -11.70 10.62 -6.85
N PHE A 17 -10.89 9.56 -6.66
CA PHE A 17 -9.73 9.57 -5.78
C PHE A 17 -8.63 10.54 -6.26
N ILE A 18 -7.91 11.12 -5.29
CA ILE A 18 -6.68 11.87 -5.56
C ILE A 18 -5.64 10.91 -6.12
N THR A 19 -5.32 11.07 -7.41
CA THR A 19 -4.36 10.22 -8.11
C THR A 19 -3.48 11.03 -9.07
N TYR A 20 -2.23 10.60 -9.20
CA TYR A 20 -1.21 11.12 -10.09
C TYR A 20 -0.90 10.07 -11.16
N ALA A 21 -1.58 10.20 -12.30
CA ALA A 21 -1.38 9.31 -13.44
C ALA A 21 -0.06 9.62 -14.17
N GLY A 22 0.69 8.58 -14.54
CA GLY A 22 1.94 8.73 -15.31
C GLY A 22 3.13 9.29 -14.51
N GLN A 23 3.00 9.37 -13.17
CA GLN A 23 4.00 9.96 -12.28
C GLN A 23 4.76 8.92 -11.43
N GLN A 24 4.86 7.68 -11.90
CA GLN A 24 5.49 6.57 -11.17
C GLN A 24 6.99 6.79 -10.87
N ALA A 25 7.65 7.69 -11.60
CA ALA A 25 9.04 8.09 -11.31
C ALA A 25 9.21 8.67 -9.89
N TRP A 26 8.14 9.19 -9.29
CA TRP A 26 8.14 9.71 -7.93
C TRP A 26 7.91 8.65 -6.84
N LEU A 27 7.59 7.39 -7.21
CA LEU A 27 7.34 6.32 -6.25
C LEU A 27 8.47 6.15 -5.22
N PRO A 28 9.77 6.11 -5.60
CA PRO A 28 10.84 5.97 -4.61
C PRO A 28 10.85 7.11 -3.59
N ALA A 29 10.74 8.37 -4.05
CA ALA A 29 10.71 9.54 -3.18
C ALA A 29 9.47 9.55 -2.27
N TYR A 30 8.32 9.13 -2.80
CA TYR A 30 7.10 8.95 -2.01
C TYR A 30 7.27 7.89 -0.91
N VAL A 31 7.86 6.73 -1.22
CA VAL A 31 8.08 5.66 -0.24
C VAL A 31 9.01 6.16 0.88
N GLU A 32 10.09 6.86 0.54
CA GLU A 32 10.97 7.47 1.53
C GLU A 32 10.24 8.49 2.40
N ALA A 33 9.39 9.34 1.81
CA ALA A 33 8.61 10.33 2.54
C ALA A 33 7.59 9.67 3.47
N ALA A 34 6.87 8.64 3.00
CA ALA A 34 5.89 7.90 3.80
C ALA A 34 6.55 7.19 4.99
N ILE A 35 7.72 6.58 4.81
CA ILE A 35 8.48 5.96 5.91
C ILE A 35 8.92 7.03 6.93
N LYS A 36 9.42 8.18 6.48
CA LYS A 36 9.77 9.30 7.36
C LYS A 36 8.57 9.80 8.16
N GLU A 37 7.40 9.92 7.52
CA GLU A 37 6.15 10.33 8.15
C GLU A 37 5.69 9.31 9.20
N ILE A 38 5.73 8.01 8.89
CA ILE A 38 5.41 6.92 9.83
C ILE A 38 6.27 7.01 11.10
N HIS A 39 7.58 7.18 10.93
CA HIS A 39 8.50 7.32 12.07
C HIS A 39 8.24 8.60 12.87
N TRP A 40 8.01 9.72 12.18
CA TRP A 40 7.71 10.99 12.83
C TRP A 40 6.42 10.89 13.65
N LEU A 41 5.35 10.32 13.10
CA LEU A 41 4.09 10.09 13.80
C LEU A 41 4.28 9.17 15.01
N GLY A 42 4.94 8.02 14.85
CA GLY A 42 5.19 7.10 15.95
C GLY A 42 6.01 7.71 17.09
N SER A 43 6.93 8.63 16.78
CA SER A 43 7.70 9.35 17.80
C SER A 43 6.91 10.47 18.49
N SER A 44 5.91 11.06 17.83
CA SER A 44 5.18 12.23 18.32
C SER A 44 3.90 11.89 19.08
N THR A 45 3.24 10.77 18.77
CA THR A 45 1.98 10.36 19.42
C THR A 45 2.19 9.61 20.74
N GLY A 46 3.44 9.29 21.09
CA GLY A 46 3.75 8.28 22.12
C GLY A 46 3.44 6.87 21.62
N LYS A 47 4.12 5.86 22.16
CA LYS A 47 3.77 4.46 21.87
C LYS A 47 2.37 4.19 22.41
N THR A 48 1.45 3.79 21.54
CA THR A 48 0.18 3.22 21.98
C THR A 48 0.45 1.83 22.52
N ASP A 49 -0.19 1.45 23.62
CA ASP A 49 -0.06 0.09 24.16
C ASP A 49 -0.74 -0.96 23.25
N GLU A 50 -1.51 -0.51 22.27
CA GLU A 50 -2.18 -1.37 21.30
C GLU A 50 -1.45 -1.38 19.94
N PRO A 51 -1.04 -2.56 19.45
CA PRO A 51 -0.45 -2.69 18.12
C PRO A 51 -1.50 -2.53 17.01
N ALA A 52 -1.05 -2.16 15.81
CA ALA A 52 -1.94 -2.06 14.67
C ALA A 52 -2.58 -3.41 14.33
N GLN A 53 -3.93 -3.45 14.36
CA GLN A 53 -4.72 -4.64 13.97
C GLN A 53 -4.87 -4.76 12.44
N THR A 54 -4.78 -3.63 11.73
CA THR A 54 -4.97 -3.56 10.28
C THR A 54 -3.98 -2.59 9.65
N VAL A 55 -3.45 -2.97 8.49
CA VAL A 55 -2.72 -2.09 7.56
C VAL A 55 -3.37 -2.20 6.20
N TYR A 56 -3.80 -1.06 5.65
CA TYR A 56 -4.49 -1.01 4.38
C TYR A 56 -3.74 -0.09 3.41
N PHE A 57 -3.18 -0.67 2.35
CA PHE A 57 -2.62 0.08 1.23
C PHE A 57 -3.73 0.34 0.21
N GLY A 58 -4.10 1.61 0.02
CA GLY A 58 -5.17 2.00 -0.90
C GLY A 58 -4.87 3.29 -1.66
N GLY A 59 -5.83 3.76 -2.46
CA GLY A 59 -5.78 5.05 -3.14
C GLY A 59 -5.78 4.93 -4.66
N GLY A 60 -4.64 5.17 -5.29
CA GLY A 60 -4.47 4.99 -6.72
C GLY A 60 -4.30 3.51 -7.08
N THR A 61 -3.06 3.06 -7.24
CA THR A 61 -2.73 1.68 -7.57
C THR A 61 -1.56 1.21 -6.69
N PRO A 62 -1.82 0.80 -5.43
CA PRO A 62 -0.76 0.32 -4.53
C PRO A 62 0.06 -0.84 -5.08
N SER A 63 -0.53 -1.70 -5.91
CA SER A 63 0.18 -2.75 -6.67
C SER A 63 1.26 -2.24 -7.66
N LEU A 64 1.45 -0.93 -7.81
CA LEU A 64 2.62 -0.35 -8.49
C LEU A 64 3.88 -0.33 -7.60
N LEU A 65 3.73 -0.46 -6.29
CA LEU A 65 4.87 -0.61 -5.39
C LEU A 65 5.55 -1.95 -5.64
N SER A 66 6.88 -1.93 -5.66
CA SER A 66 7.66 -3.17 -5.60
C SER A 66 7.43 -3.85 -4.24
N VAL A 67 7.60 -5.17 -4.19
CA VAL A 67 7.48 -5.91 -2.93
C VAL A 67 8.46 -5.40 -1.89
N ALA A 68 9.66 -4.99 -2.31
CA ALA A 68 10.66 -4.38 -1.42
C ALA A 68 10.15 -3.06 -0.80
N GLN A 69 9.45 -2.23 -1.57
CA GLN A 69 8.84 -0.99 -1.05
C GLN A 69 7.70 -1.28 -0.08
N VAL A 70 6.84 -2.27 -0.38
CA VAL A 70 5.77 -2.70 0.54
C VAL A 70 6.38 -3.21 1.86
N LYS A 71 7.41 -4.04 1.80
CA LYS A 71 8.15 -4.54 2.98
C LYS A 71 8.73 -3.40 3.80
N ALA A 72 9.38 -2.43 3.15
CA ALA A 72 9.99 -1.30 3.84
C ALA A 72 8.94 -0.45 4.59
N ILE A 73 7.78 -0.21 3.97
CA ILE A 73 6.68 0.52 4.61
C ILE A 73 6.09 -0.29 5.78
N LEU A 74 5.85 -1.59 5.61
CA LEU A 74 5.35 -2.46 6.68
C LEU A 74 6.30 -2.51 7.88
N ALA A 75 7.60 -2.65 7.62
CA ALA A 75 8.62 -2.63 8.68
C ALA A 75 8.63 -1.29 9.43
N ALA A 76 8.45 -0.17 8.71
CA ALA A 76 8.31 1.14 9.35
C ALA A 76 7.08 1.19 10.27
N VAL A 77 5.92 0.71 9.80
CA VAL A 77 4.70 0.63 10.62
C VAL A 77 4.91 -0.23 11.87
N GLU A 78 5.45 -1.44 11.71
CA GLU A 78 5.71 -2.36 12.81
C GLU A 78 6.67 -1.75 13.85
N SER A 79 7.75 -1.12 13.41
CA SER A 79 8.73 -0.50 14.31
C SER A 79 8.19 0.73 15.06
N SER A 80 7.26 1.47 14.46
CA SER A 80 6.73 2.72 15.00
C SER A 80 5.46 2.54 15.83
N PHE A 81 4.61 1.59 15.47
CA PHE A 81 3.27 1.40 16.06
C PHE A 81 3.02 -0.02 16.57
N GLY A 82 3.92 -0.98 16.30
CA GLY A 82 3.64 -2.40 16.49
C GLY A 82 2.65 -2.93 15.45
N LEU A 83 2.68 -4.25 15.24
CA LEU A 83 1.75 -4.96 14.38
C LEU A 83 1.29 -6.22 15.12
N ALA A 84 -0.01 -6.46 15.18
CA ALA A 84 -0.53 -7.67 15.82
C ALA A 84 -0.11 -8.93 15.03
N ASP A 85 0.13 -10.05 15.71
CA ASP A 85 0.56 -11.32 15.09
C ASP A 85 -0.39 -11.80 13.98
N ASN A 86 -1.68 -11.49 14.12
CA ASN A 86 -2.75 -11.82 13.19
C ASN A 86 -3.32 -10.61 12.45
N ALA A 87 -2.55 -9.51 12.36
CA ALA A 87 -3.00 -8.29 11.70
C ALA A 87 -3.44 -8.55 10.25
N GLU A 88 -4.52 -7.90 9.83
CA GLU A 88 -4.91 -7.90 8.43
C GLU A 88 -4.04 -6.89 7.67
N VAL A 89 -3.34 -7.37 6.65
CA VAL A 89 -2.57 -6.53 5.74
C VAL A 89 -3.20 -6.62 4.36
N THR A 90 -3.98 -5.60 4.02
CA THR A 90 -4.67 -5.49 2.74
C THR A 90 -3.87 -4.64 1.76
N LEU A 91 -3.78 -5.08 0.50
CA LEU A 91 -3.29 -4.27 -0.61
C LEU A 91 -4.33 -4.18 -1.74
N GLU A 92 -4.68 -2.95 -2.15
CA GLU A 92 -5.45 -2.72 -3.38
C GLU A 92 -4.59 -2.96 -4.63
N ALA A 93 -5.13 -3.74 -5.56
CA ALA A 93 -4.44 -4.12 -6.77
C ALA A 93 -5.30 -3.96 -8.03
N ASN A 94 -4.64 -3.54 -9.10
CA ASN A 94 -5.20 -3.57 -10.44
C ASN A 94 -4.85 -4.93 -11.07
N PRO A 95 -5.80 -5.68 -11.66
CA PRO A 95 -5.48 -6.95 -12.31
C PRO A 95 -4.35 -6.84 -13.35
N GLY A 96 -4.23 -5.71 -14.05
CA GLY A 96 -3.20 -5.48 -15.06
C GLY A 96 -1.78 -5.21 -14.55
N THR A 97 -1.59 -5.08 -13.23
CA THR A 97 -0.27 -4.87 -12.61
C THR A 97 0.26 -6.12 -11.90
N LEU A 98 -0.48 -7.23 -11.94
CA LEU A 98 -0.15 -8.44 -11.18
C LEU A 98 0.55 -9.49 -12.04
N THR A 99 1.58 -10.11 -11.47
CA THR A 99 2.16 -11.36 -11.96
C THR A 99 2.12 -12.40 -10.85
N LEU A 100 2.21 -13.69 -11.20
CA LEU A 100 2.20 -14.76 -10.21
C LEU A 100 3.39 -14.66 -9.23
N ASP A 101 4.56 -14.29 -9.72
CA ASP A 101 5.75 -14.13 -8.89
C ASP A 101 5.63 -12.93 -7.96
N TYR A 102 5.11 -11.80 -8.45
CA TYR A 102 4.77 -10.66 -7.61
C TYR A 102 3.82 -11.05 -6.48
N LEU A 103 2.76 -11.82 -6.77
CA LEU A 103 1.79 -12.27 -5.77
C LEU A 103 2.40 -13.20 -4.72
N ARG A 104 3.29 -14.11 -5.14
CA ARG A 104 4.01 -15.01 -4.22
C ARG A 104 4.91 -14.22 -3.27
N GLU A 105 5.68 -13.29 -3.82
CA GLU A 105 6.58 -12.44 -3.04
C GLU A 105 5.81 -11.48 -2.13
N LEU A 106 4.67 -10.95 -2.59
CA LEU A 106 3.80 -10.07 -1.81
C LEU A 106 3.15 -10.84 -0.65
N ARG A 107 2.71 -12.08 -0.86
CA ARG A 107 2.25 -12.93 0.25
C ARG A 107 3.37 -13.17 1.26
N ALA A 108 4.59 -13.40 0.79
CA ALA A 108 5.77 -13.57 1.64
C ALA A 108 6.22 -12.27 2.34
N SER A 109 5.67 -11.09 1.96
CA SER A 109 5.93 -9.84 2.67
C SER A 109 4.99 -9.59 3.86
N GLY A 110 4.02 -10.47 4.10
CA GLY A 110 3.02 -10.32 5.15
C GLY A 110 1.67 -9.80 4.65
N VAL A 111 1.55 -9.41 3.38
CA VAL A 111 0.22 -9.11 2.79
C VAL A 111 -0.60 -10.39 2.74
N ASN A 112 -1.76 -10.37 3.38
CA ASN A 112 -2.63 -11.54 3.52
C ASN A 112 -4.04 -11.33 2.95
N ARG A 113 -4.35 -10.13 2.45
CA ARG A 113 -5.60 -9.82 1.76
C ARG A 113 -5.36 -8.92 0.55
N LEU A 114 -6.07 -9.20 -0.55
CA LEU A 114 -6.08 -8.35 -1.74
C LEU A 114 -7.48 -7.79 -1.97
N SER A 115 -7.53 -6.52 -2.38
CA SER A 115 -8.74 -5.88 -2.90
C SER A 115 -8.54 -5.61 -4.39
N LEU A 116 -9.30 -6.29 -5.25
CA LEU A 116 -9.10 -6.26 -6.71
C LEU A 116 -10.17 -5.42 -7.40
N GLY A 117 -9.74 -4.34 -8.04
CA GLY A 117 -10.63 -3.46 -8.81
C GLY A 117 -10.83 -3.95 -10.25
N VAL A 118 -11.74 -4.91 -10.48
CA VAL A 118 -12.09 -5.39 -11.83
C VAL A 118 -13.01 -4.43 -12.59
N GLN A 119 -13.88 -3.73 -11.87
CA GLN A 119 -14.87 -2.76 -12.40
C GLN A 119 -15.98 -3.41 -13.25
N SER A 120 -15.63 -4.02 -14.37
CA SER A 120 -16.55 -4.66 -15.32
C SER A 120 -15.85 -5.78 -16.06
N PHE A 121 -16.60 -6.80 -16.48
CA PHE A 121 -16.15 -7.85 -17.41
C PHE A 121 -16.58 -7.57 -18.86
N PHE A 122 -17.15 -6.40 -19.12
CA PHE A 122 -17.58 -5.95 -20.44
C PHE A 122 -16.66 -4.81 -20.92
N ASP A 123 -16.07 -4.98 -22.10
CA ASP A 123 -15.16 -4.01 -22.73
C ASP A 123 -15.90 -2.92 -23.54
N THR A 124 -17.24 -2.96 -23.55
CA THR A 124 -18.14 -2.12 -24.36
C THR A 124 -19.07 -1.29 -23.51
#